data_AF-A0A840HMQ3-F1
#
_entry.id   AF-A0A840HMQ3-F1
#
_cell.length_a   1.000
_cell.length_b   1.000
_cell.length_c   1.000
_cell.angle_alpha   90.00
_cell.angle_beta   90.00
_cell.angle_gamma   90.00
#
_symmetry.space_group_name_H-M   'P 1'
#
loop_
_entity.id
_entity.type
_entity.pdbx_description
1 polymer ?
#
loop_
_entity_poly.entity_id
_entity_poly.type
_entity_poly.pdbx_seq_one_letter_code
_entity_poly.pdbx_strand_id
1 'polypeptide(L)' 'MARIMTNVDVKIVNRARANGNPFAELLHTWVEDGQQRNALSRVPWPVDDTPHNRAFQIAAFKTRQARA' A
#
# COMPACT_ATOMS: atom_id res chain seq x y z
N MET A 1 18.18 14.91 -0.35
CA MET A 1 17.45 15.05 -1.62
C MET A 1 16.07 14.41 -1.41
N ALA A 2 14.98 15.15 -1.61
CA ALA A 2 13.65 14.59 -1.40
C ALA A 2 13.38 13.52 -2.47
N ARG A 3 13.09 12.28 -2.05
CA ARG A 3 12.71 11.20 -2.98
C ARG A 3 11.41 11.60 -3.68
N ILE A 4 11.45 11.80 -5.00
CA ILE A 4 10.25 12.11 -5.78
C ILE A 4 9.59 10.78 -6.16
N MET A 5 8.50 10.45 -5.47
CA MET A 5 7.68 9.30 -5.79
C MET A 5 6.57 9.70 -6.77
N THR A 6 6.53 9.06 -7.93
CA THR A 6 5.47 9.26 -8.94
C THR A 6 4.71 7.95 -9.19
N ASN A 7 3.55 8.04 -9.86
CA ASN A 7 2.72 6.88 -10.24
C ASN A 7 2.42 5.94 -9.06
N VAL A 8 2.11 6.52 -7.90
CA VAL A 8 1.85 5.74 -6.68
C VAL A 8 0.46 5.11 -6.76
N ASP A 9 0.38 3.79 -6.63
CA ASP A 9 -0.87 3.03 -6.59
C ASP A 9 -0.83 1.96 -5.48
N VAL A 10 -2.00 1.40 -5.17
CA VAL A 10 -2.14 0.29 -4.23
C VAL A 10 -3.21 -0.70 -4.70
N LYS A 11 -2.83 -1.98 -4.74
CA LYS A 11 -3.78 -3.09 -4.86
C LYS A 11 -4.10 -3.65 -3.48
N ILE A 12 -5.38 -3.72 -3.15
CA ILE A 12 -5.88 -4.24 -1.87
C ILE A 12 -6.38 -5.67 -2.10
N VAL A 13 -5.89 -6.63 -1.32
CA VAL A 13 -6.28 -8.04 -1.42
C VAL A 13 -6.67 -8.56 -0.04
N ASN A 14 -7.95 -8.85 0.16
CA ASN A 14 -8.41 -9.52 1.37
C ASN A 14 -8.01 -11.00 1.35
N ARG A 15 -7.46 -11.47 2.47
CA ARG A 15 -7.00 -12.85 2.67
C ARG A 15 -7.43 -13.36 4.04
N ALA A 16 -7.34 -14.68 4.23
CA ALA A 16 -7.44 -15.33 5.52
C ALA A 16 -6.07 -15.90 5.92
N ARG A 17 -5.72 -15.77 7.19
CA ARG A 17 -4.57 -16.47 7.79
C ARG A 17 -4.87 -17.97 7.88
N ALA A 18 -3.84 -18.78 8.15
CA ALA A 18 -4.00 -20.22 8.35
C ALA A 18 -5.02 -20.57 9.46
N ASN A 19 -5.21 -19.69 10.45
CA ASN A 19 -6.18 -19.85 11.53
C ASN A 19 -7.57 -19.27 11.22
N GLY A 20 -7.85 -18.88 9.96
CA GLY A 20 -9.13 -18.32 9.53
C GLY A 20 -9.33 -16.82 9.76
N ASN A 21 -8.43 -16.15 10.51
CA ASN A 21 -8.58 -14.72 10.77
C ASN A 21 -8.39 -13.88 9.48
N PRO A 22 -9.32 -12.97 9.16
CA PRO A 22 -9.20 -12.13 7.98
C PRO A 22 -8.12 -11.06 8.16
N PHE A 23 -7.47 -10.70 7.06
CA PHE A 23 -6.50 -9.60 6.98
C PHE A 23 -6.45 -9.07 5.54
N ALA A 24 -5.86 -7.91 5.32
CA ALA A 24 -5.62 -7.40 3.96
C ALA A 24 -4.13 -7.26 3.67
N GLU A 25 -3.75 -7.64 2.45
CA GLU A 25 -2.48 -7.32 1.83
C GLU A 25 -2.62 -6.06 0.98
N LEU A 26 -1.71 -5.12 1.16
CA LEU A 26 -1.62 -3.87 0.43
C LEU A 26 -0.35 -3.90 -0.41
N LEU A 27 -0.49 -4.12 -1.71
CA LEU A 27 0.61 -4.09 -2.66
C LEU A 27 0.74 -2.67 -3.22
N HIS A 28 1.70 -1.93 -2.72
CA HIS A 28 2.03 -0.59 -3.19
C HIS A 28 3.01 -0.67 -4.36
N THR A 29 2.80 0.15 -5.38
CA THR A 29 3.71 0.34 -6.50
C THR A 29 3.95 1.83 -6.71
N TRP A 30 5.17 2.20 -7.10
CA TRP A 30 5.52 3.58 -7.44
C TRP A 30 6.74 3.62 -8.35
N VAL A 31 7.03 4.79 -8.90
CA VAL A 31 8.29 5.08 -9.61
C VAL A 31 9.13 6.01 -8.73
N GLU A 32 10.40 5.66 -8.56
CA GLU A 32 11.40 6.43 -7.82
C GLU A 32 12.70 6.44 -8.63
N ASP A 33 13.20 7.65 -8.94
CA ASP A 33 14.38 7.86 -9.78
C ASP A 33 14.32 7.11 -11.13
N GLY A 34 13.13 7.06 -11.74
CA GLY A 34 12.88 6.36 -13.01
C GLY A 34 12.78 4.83 -12.89
N GLN A 35 12.98 4.27 -11.69
CA GLN A 35 12.83 2.83 -11.45
C GLN A 35 11.49 2.51 -10.82
N GLN A 36 10.85 1.44 -11.30
CA GLN A 36 9.67 0.89 -10.64
C GLN A 36 10.06 0.25 -9.31
N ARG A 37 9.27 0.55 -8.28
CA ARG A 37 9.42 0.03 -6.93
C ARG A 37 8.10 -0.57 -6.48
N ASN A 38 8.18 -1.50 -5.53
CA ASN A 38 7.02 -2.06 -4.87
C ASN A 38 7.27 -2.30 -3.39
N ALA A 39 6.18 -2.41 -2.63
CA ALA A 39 6.21 -2.78 -1.22
C ALA A 39 4.93 -3.51 -0.86
N LEU A 40 5.06 -4.55 -0.04
CA LEU A 40 3.93 -5.27 0.52
C LEU A 40 3.74 -4.85 1.97
N SER A 41 2.58 -4.29 2.30
CA SER A 41 2.14 -4.08 3.68
C SER A 41 1.01 -5.05 4.03
N ARG A 42 0.88 -5.38 5.32
CA ARG A 42 -0.21 -6.21 5.84
C ARG A 42 -0.93 -5.45 6.94
N VAL A 43 -2.25 -5.38 6.87
CA VAL A 43 -3.10 -4.84 7.93
C VAL A 43 -3.89 -5.96 8.58
N PRO A 44 -4.08 -5.97 9.91
CA PRO A 44 -4.62 -7.11 10.63
C PRO A 44 -6.14 -7.25 10.55
N TRP A 45 -6.80 -6.47 9.69
CA TRP A 45 -8.24 -6.53 9.40
C TRP A 45 -8.46 -6.46 7.88
N PRO A 46 -9.60 -6.94 7.37
CA PRO A 46 -9.94 -6.81 5.95
C PRO A 46 -10.17 -5.34 5.58
N VAL A 47 -9.86 -4.99 4.33
CA VAL A 47 -10.10 -3.66 3.77
C VAL A 47 -10.78 -3.84 2.42
N ASP A 48 -11.96 -3.25 2.25
CA ASP A 48 -12.66 -3.32 0.98
C ASP A 48 -11.94 -2.53 -0.09
N ASP A 49 -11.88 -3.09 -1.30
CA ASP A 49 -11.20 -2.49 -2.43
C ASP A 49 -12.06 -1.41 -3.09
N THR A 50 -12.10 -0.23 -2.46
CA THR A 50 -12.85 0.94 -2.93
C THR A 50 -11.90 2.09 -3.31
N PRO A 51 -12.31 3.00 -4.22
CA PRO A 51 -11.49 4.17 -4.56
C PRO A 51 -11.10 5.01 -3.34
N HIS A 52 -12.01 5.15 -2.37
CA HIS A 52 -11.75 5.87 -1.13
C HIS A 52 -10.65 5.19 -0.29
N ASN A 53 -10.76 3.88 -0.08
CA ASN A 53 -9.79 3.13 0.70
C ASN A 53 -8.41 3.11 0.03
N ARG A 54 -8.35 2.98 -1.31
CA ARG A 54 -7.09 3.09 -2.06
C ARG A 54 -6.43 4.45 -1.85
N ALA A 55 -7.18 5.54 -2.01
CA ALA A 55 -6.67 6.90 -1.81
C ALA A 55 -6.12 7.09 -0.38
N PHE A 56 -6.84 6.61 0.64
CA PHE A 56 -6.39 6.63 2.02
C PHE A 56 -5.06 5.87 2.21
N GLN A 57 -4.97 4.65 1.68
CA GLN A 57 -3.75 3.83 1.81
C GLN A 57 -2.56 4.42 1.05
N ILE A 58 -2.78 5.05 -0.11
CA ILE A 58 -1.75 5.79 -0.86
C ILE A 58 -1.24 6.98 -0.03
N ALA A 59 -2.14 7.77 0.56
CA ALA A 59 -1.75 8.92 1.40
C ALA A 59 -0.97 8.48 2.65
N ALA A 60 -1.42 7.42 3.31
CA ALA A 60 -0.73 6.83 4.45
C ALA A 60 0.66 6.28 4.06
N PHE A 61 0.79 5.70 2.86
CA PHE A 61 2.08 5.23 2.35
C PHE A 61 3.04 6.38 2.06
N LYS A 62 2.61 7.43 1.36
CA LYS A 62 3.42 8.64 1.10
C LYS A 62 3.91 9.27 2.40
N THR A 63 3.04 9.34 3.41
CA THR A 63 3.39 9.88 4.74
C THR A 63 4.45 9.03 5.44
N ARG A 64 4.37 7.70 5.34
CA ARG A 64 5.39 6.79 5.89
C ARG A 64 6.74 6.96 5.20
N GLN A 65 6.76 7.08 3.87
CA GLN A 65 8.00 7.29 3.10
C GLN A 65 8.65 8.64 3.38
N ALA A 66 7.88 9.68 3.68
CA ALA A 66 8.43 10.99 4.03
C ALA A 66 9.09 11.03 5.43
N ARG A 67 8.80 10.05 6.30
CA ARG A 67 9.38 9.93 7.66
C ARG A 67 10.58 8.98 7.74
N ALA A 68 10.81 8.18 6.70
CA ALA A 68 11.86 7.16 6.64
C ALA A 68 13.13 7.70 5.98
#